data_AF-A0A957HEE0-F1
#
_entry.id   AF-A0A957HEE0-F1
#
_cell.length_a   1.000
_cell.length_b   1.000
_cell.length_c   1.000
_cell.angle_alpha   90.00
_cell.angle_beta   90.00
_cell.angle_gamma   90.00
#
_symmetry.space_group_name_H-M   'P 1'
#
loop_
_entity.id
_entity.type
_entity.pdbx_description
1 polymer ?
#
loop_
_entity_poly.entity_id
_entity_poly.type
_entity_poly.pdbx_seq_one_letter_code
_entity_poly.pdbx_strand_id
1 'polypeptide(L)'
;MAFEAFITRAPDGRENDFDRDFEREPVIQIARSLYEHFSHGSKYYALLANLSLPTGKADHTRQVDALILSEDGIGVLDFKNAHAPFVPTLDDRPWEYDNGKKVKAGSSKNPFRQIEAQREAVYQMLTSLPLLINETQLPKPFVQHAGRNLKSKKSNKHFYHFEVPARVVLTGERFVIPEYKRESNQRWFDIIWMEECPQFTKTLSFNKGVTLSQDVIRVMIEKLFKMSPWIELESLYRKPYGYLAGDTLSSPLPLLLSSMSLGRRSDLAVRIPAERKHVSRRHATIRQTPHGAVIRDEGSTNGTWVNGVRLKKEGQCLLHHEDTIVLGKLDTGNSAQNATFTYLQHLNSLQPMNLPEFEETVSFTAIQFDSDVMDEEKQDE
;
A
#
# COMPACT_ATOMS: atom_id res chain seq x y z
N MET A 1 -5.64 -15.00 5.74
CA MET A 1 -4.82 -13.94 6.35
C MET A 1 -5.74 -12.82 6.76
N ALA A 2 -5.49 -12.18 7.90
CA ALA A 2 -6.35 -11.11 8.42
C ALA A 2 -5.95 -9.71 7.92
N PHE A 3 -4.73 -9.55 7.38
CA PHE A 3 -4.28 -8.30 6.75
C PHE A 3 -3.49 -8.58 5.46
N GLU A 4 -3.70 -7.78 4.42
CA GLU A 4 -2.95 -7.80 3.15
C GLU A 4 -2.78 -6.36 2.63
N ALA A 5 -1.65 -6.06 1.97
CA ALA A 5 -1.41 -4.76 1.33
C ALA A 5 -1.39 -4.88 -0.20
N PHE A 6 -1.88 -3.87 -0.90
CA PHE A 6 -2.00 -3.88 -2.36
C PHE A 6 -1.56 -2.55 -2.97
N ILE A 7 -1.01 -2.62 -4.17
CA ILE A 7 -0.57 -1.47 -4.96
C ILE A 7 -1.04 -1.58 -6.41
N THR A 8 -1.18 -0.44 -7.07
CA THR A 8 -1.35 -0.37 -8.53
C THR A 8 0.01 -0.68 -9.20
N ARG A 9 0.00 -1.54 -10.23
CA ARG A 9 1.20 -1.83 -11.03
C ARG A 9 0.99 -1.39 -12.48
N ALA A 10 2.05 -0.93 -13.11
CA ALA A 10 2.06 -0.62 -14.54
C ALA A 10 1.97 -1.91 -15.39
N PRO A 11 1.56 -1.83 -16.67
CA PRO A 11 1.42 -3.02 -17.53
C PRO A 11 2.72 -3.84 -17.70
N ASP A 12 3.87 -3.20 -17.55
CA ASP A 12 5.21 -3.82 -17.58
C ASP A 12 5.57 -4.54 -16.26
N GLY A 13 4.69 -4.49 -15.25
CA GLY A 13 4.87 -5.12 -13.95
C GLY A 13 5.63 -4.28 -12.93
N ARG A 14 6.13 -3.09 -13.31
CA ARG A 14 6.75 -2.16 -12.36
C ARG A 14 5.71 -1.66 -11.36
N GLU A 15 6.15 -1.48 -10.12
CA GLU A 15 5.35 -0.79 -9.11
C GLU A 15 5.02 0.61 -9.64
N ASN A 16 3.74 0.95 -9.66
CA ASN A 16 3.35 2.35 -9.76
C ASN A 16 3.33 2.89 -8.32
N ASP A 17 4.52 2.90 -7.71
CA ASP A 17 4.72 3.35 -6.33
C ASP A 17 4.56 4.87 -6.24
N PHE A 18 4.71 5.41 -5.04
CA PHE A 18 4.81 6.83 -4.83
C PHE A 18 6.09 7.37 -5.46
N ASP A 19 5.97 8.42 -6.28
CA ASP A 19 7.13 9.14 -6.83
C ASP A 19 7.96 9.85 -5.75
N ARG A 20 7.47 9.89 -4.50
CA ARG A 20 7.99 10.74 -3.42
C ARG A 20 8.08 9.95 -2.12
N ASP A 21 9.27 9.95 -1.51
CA ASP A 21 9.56 9.21 -0.27
C ASP A 21 8.61 9.54 0.89
N PHE A 22 8.15 10.79 0.97
CA PHE A 22 7.25 11.24 2.03
C PHE A 22 5.83 10.66 1.95
N GLU A 23 5.44 10.06 0.82
CA GLU A 23 4.16 9.37 0.66
C GLU A 23 4.34 7.87 0.93
N ARG A 24 5.53 7.31 0.65
CA ARG A 24 5.86 5.91 0.87
C ARG A 24 6.06 5.55 2.35
N GLU A 25 6.82 6.36 3.09
CA GLU A 25 7.18 6.07 4.49
C GLU A 25 5.94 5.95 5.41
N PRO A 26 4.95 6.87 5.35
CA PRO A 26 3.72 6.73 6.12
C PRO A 26 2.94 5.46 5.80
N VAL A 27 2.95 5.03 4.53
CA VAL A 27 2.26 3.81 4.10
C VAL A 27 2.92 2.57 4.69
N ILE A 28 4.25 2.53 4.74
CA ILE A 28 5.01 1.48 5.43
C ILE A 28 4.63 1.42 6.90
N GLN A 29 4.63 2.55 7.59
CA GLN A 29 4.33 2.60 9.02
C GLN A 29 2.89 2.20 9.34
N ILE A 30 1.92 2.66 8.53
CA ILE A 30 0.52 2.26 8.66
C ILE A 30 0.36 0.78 8.37
N ALA A 31 0.97 0.25 7.30
CA ALA A 31 0.90 -1.16 6.97
C ALA A 31 1.49 -2.06 8.07
N ARG A 32 2.66 -1.69 8.60
CA ARG A 32 3.29 -2.38 9.75
C ARG A 32 2.36 -2.37 10.96
N SER A 33 1.81 -1.20 11.31
CA SER A 33 0.97 -1.06 12.50
C SER A 33 -0.38 -1.78 12.35
N LEU A 34 -0.96 -1.82 11.15
CA LEU A 34 -2.14 -2.63 10.84
C LEU A 34 -1.82 -4.12 10.91
N TYR A 35 -0.68 -4.54 10.38
CA TYR A 35 -0.23 -5.93 10.43
C TYR A 35 -0.05 -6.40 11.88
N GLU A 36 0.69 -5.66 12.71
CA GLU A 36 0.94 -6.01 14.11
C GLU A 36 -0.35 -6.12 14.92
N HIS A 37 -1.32 -5.25 14.65
CA HIS A 37 -2.55 -5.20 15.44
C HIS A 37 -3.62 -6.18 14.95
N PHE A 38 -3.78 -6.34 13.63
CA PHE A 38 -4.92 -7.06 13.05
C PHE A 38 -4.60 -8.44 12.48
N SER A 39 -3.32 -8.83 12.34
CA SER A 39 -2.97 -10.12 11.71
C SER A 39 -3.41 -11.36 12.49
N HIS A 40 -3.66 -11.20 13.79
CA HIS A 40 -4.19 -12.24 14.67
C HIS A 40 -5.70 -12.11 14.91
N GLY A 41 -6.33 -11.08 14.31
CA GLY A 41 -7.77 -10.86 14.41
C GLY A 41 -8.57 -11.82 13.54
N SER A 42 -9.87 -11.90 13.82
CA SER A 42 -10.82 -12.70 13.02
C SER A 42 -11.32 -11.98 11.78
N LYS A 43 -11.08 -10.67 11.68
CA LYS A 43 -11.60 -9.82 10.60
C LYS A 43 -10.53 -9.57 9.54
N TYR A 44 -10.97 -9.47 8.29
CA TYR A 44 -10.11 -9.10 7.18
C TYR A 44 -9.93 -7.58 7.09
N TYR A 45 -8.69 -7.18 6.83
CA TYR A 45 -8.26 -5.81 6.56
C TYR A 45 -7.41 -5.79 5.29
N ALA A 46 -7.57 -4.75 4.47
CA ALA A 46 -6.71 -4.52 3.32
C ALA A 46 -6.28 -3.05 3.26
N LEU A 47 -5.00 -2.81 3.02
CA LEU A 47 -4.48 -1.48 2.73
C LEU A 47 -4.23 -1.37 1.22
N LEU A 48 -4.91 -0.43 0.57
CA LEU A 48 -4.76 -0.14 -0.85
C LEU A 48 -3.99 1.17 -0.99
N ALA A 49 -2.84 1.15 -1.65
CA ALA A 49 -2.01 2.33 -1.89
C ALA A 49 -2.04 2.78 -3.36
N ASN A 50 -1.93 4.09 -3.56
CA ASN A 50 -1.88 4.77 -4.86
C ASN A 50 -2.97 4.28 -5.83
N LEU A 51 -4.24 4.50 -5.46
CA LEU A 51 -5.39 4.04 -6.22
C LEU A 51 -6.16 5.19 -6.88
N SER A 52 -6.85 4.87 -7.96
CA SER A 52 -7.73 5.79 -8.68
C SER A 52 -9.18 5.34 -8.55
N LEU A 53 -9.99 6.12 -7.85
CA LEU A 53 -11.42 5.84 -7.69
C LEU A 53 -12.21 6.32 -8.91
N PRO A 54 -13.12 5.53 -9.48
CA PRO A 54 -14.04 6.01 -10.49
C PRO A 54 -14.95 7.07 -9.88
N THR A 55 -15.24 8.12 -10.65
CA THR A 55 -16.25 9.12 -10.27
C THR A 55 -17.53 8.87 -11.05
N GLY A 56 -18.66 9.43 -10.59
CA GLY A 56 -19.96 9.31 -11.29
C GLY A 56 -20.00 9.97 -12.68
N LYS A 57 -18.89 10.53 -13.18
CA LYS A 57 -18.73 11.04 -14.54
C LYS A 57 -17.87 10.05 -15.34
N ALA A 58 -18.33 9.71 -16.55
CA ALA A 58 -17.60 8.84 -17.47
C ALA A 58 -16.15 9.32 -17.65
N ASP A 59 -15.21 8.37 -17.60
CA ASP A 59 -13.76 8.55 -17.81
C ASP A 59 -13.03 9.46 -16.82
N HIS A 60 -13.67 9.86 -15.72
CA HIS A 60 -13.03 10.67 -14.68
C HIS A 60 -12.73 9.82 -13.44
N THR A 61 -11.46 9.78 -13.06
CA THR A 61 -11.00 9.14 -11.82
C THR A 61 -10.49 10.17 -10.83
N ARG A 62 -10.46 9.77 -9.55
CA ARG A 62 -9.92 10.58 -8.47
C ARG A 62 -8.81 9.80 -7.78
N GLN A 63 -7.62 10.38 -7.73
CA GLN A 63 -6.48 9.81 -7.03
C GLN A 63 -6.71 9.87 -5.51
N VAL A 64 -6.40 8.75 -4.86
CA VAL A 64 -6.39 8.58 -3.41
C VAL A 64 -5.07 7.95 -3.04
N ASP A 65 -4.42 8.49 -2.02
CA ASP A 65 -3.08 8.05 -1.66
C ASP A 65 -3.12 6.69 -0.96
N ALA A 66 -4.02 6.53 0.02
CA ALA A 66 -4.33 5.21 0.57
C ALA A 66 -5.77 5.05 1.03
N LEU A 67 -6.25 3.82 0.97
CA LEU A 67 -7.58 3.41 1.40
C LEU A 67 -7.47 2.14 2.25
N ILE A 68 -8.06 2.18 3.44
CA ILE A 68 -8.14 1.01 4.33
C ILE A 68 -9.52 0.39 4.15
N LEU A 69 -9.58 -0.89 3.77
CA LEU A 69 -10.79 -1.69 3.71
C LEU A 69 -10.81 -2.65 4.89
N SER A 70 -11.99 -2.87 5.47
CA SER A 70 -12.25 -3.88 6.49
C SER A 70 -13.67 -4.41 6.32
N GLU A 71 -13.96 -5.53 6.96
CA GLU A 71 -15.33 -6.04 7.03
C GLU A 71 -16.31 -5.05 7.67
N ASP A 72 -15.82 -4.18 8.56
CA ASP A 72 -16.65 -3.20 9.26
C ASP A 72 -16.69 -1.82 8.59
N GLY A 73 -15.92 -1.58 7.53
CA GLY A 73 -15.97 -0.31 6.82
C GLY A 73 -14.72 0.07 6.04
N ILE A 74 -14.63 1.35 5.71
CA ILE A 74 -13.61 1.92 4.81
C ILE A 74 -13.04 3.17 5.45
N GLY A 75 -11.72 3.40 5.33
CA GLY A 75 -11.02 4.62 5.73
C GLY A 75 -10.23 5.22 4.57
N VAL A 76 -10.09 6.54 4.54
CA VAL A 76 -9.34 7.26 3.49
C VAL A 76 -8.15 7.98 4.13
N LEU A 77 -6.99 7.86 3.51
CA LEU A 77 -5.76 8.51 3.94
C LEU A 77 -5.20 9.33 2.79
N ASP A 78 -4.76 10.53 3.14
CA ASP A 78 -4.08 11.46 2.24
C ASP A 78 -2.77 11.88 2.92
N PHE A 79 -1.65 11.81 2.20
CA PHE A 79 -0.33 12.10 2.75
C PHE A 79 0.12 13.50 2.32
N LYS A 80 0.68 14.26 3.26
CA LYS A 80 1.18 15.60 2.99
C LYS A 80 2.51 15.82 3.70
N ASN A 81 3.50 16.27 2.93
CA ASN A 81 4.76 16.73 3.48
C ASN A 81 4.61 18.15 4.02
N ALA A 82 4.77 18.32 5.32
CA ALA A 82 4.65 19.60 6.00
C ALA A 82 6.02 20.03 6.53
N HIS A 83 6.48 21.20 6.07
CA HIS A 83 7.81 21.72 6.40
C HIS A 83 7.78 23.02 7.23
N ALA A 84 6.59 23.54 7.50
CA ALA A 84 6.39 24.77 8.25
C ALA A 84 4.98 24.77 8.88
N PRO A 85 4.78 25.50 9.99
CA PRO A 85 3.46 25.70 10.57
C PRO A 85 2.46 26.26 9.56
N PHE A 86 1.21 25.85 9.69
CA PHE A 86 0.09 26.31 8.87
C PHE A 86 -1.20 26.31 9.69
N VAL A 87 -2.18 27.12 9.27
CA VAL A 87 -3.51 27.13 9.89
C VAL A 87 -4.48 26.28 9.06
N PRO A 88 -4.93 25.12 9.57
CA PRO A 88 -5.94 24.34 8.88
C PRO A 88 -7.30 25.04 8.94
N THR A 89 -7.96 25.06 7.78
CA THR A 89 -9.33 25.53 7.61
C THR A 89 -10.23 24.37 7.16
N LEU A 90 -11.44 24.30 7.68
CA LEU A 90 -12.45 23.28 7.31
C LEU A 90 -13.51 23.84 6.35
N ASP A 91 -13.09 24.75 5.48
CA ASP A 91 -13.93 25.41 4.48
C ASP A 91 -13.18 25.57 3.15
N ASP A 92 -13.51 26.58 2.34
CA ASP A 92 -12.90 26.81 1.04
C ASP A 92 -11.62 27.66 1.07
N ARG A 93 -11.25 28.18 2.24
CA ARG A 93 -10.01 28.96 2.40
C ARG A 93 -8.80 28.03 2.27
N PRO A 94 -7.71 28.45 1.63
CA PRO A 94 -6.50 27.62 1.54
C PRO A 94 -5.91 27.33 2.92
N TRP A 95 -5.20 26.21 3.04
CA TRP A 95 -4.24 26.03 4.12
C TRP A 95 -2.97 26.76 3.70
N GLU A 96 -2.53 27.73 4.50
CA GLU A 96 -1.37 28.56 4.21
C GLU A 96 -0.32 28.34 5.29
N TYR A 97 0.91 28.07 4.84
CA TYR A 97 2.10 28.08 5.67
C TYR A 97 2.36 29.52 6.16
N ASP A 98 3.06 29.67 7.27
CA ASP A 98 3.42 30.98 7.84
C ASP A 98 4.21 31.87 6.86
N ASN A 99 4.89 31.27 5.88
CA ASN A 99 5.60 31.98 4.81
C ASN A 99 4.70 32.41 3.63
N GLY A 100 3.38 32.24 3.74
CA GLY A 100 2.38 32.61 2.73
C GLY A 100 2.21 31.61 1.58
N LYS A 101 3.00 30.52 1.53
CA LYS A 101 2.80 29.45 0.53
C LYS A 101 1.60 28.60 0.91
N LYS A 102 0.92 28.03 -0.08
CA LYS A 102 -0.24 27.15 0.13
C LYS A 102 0.19 25.69 0.28
N VAL A 103 -0.45 24.97 1.20
CA VAL A 103 -0.33 23.51 1.28
C VAL A 103 -0.97 22.90 0.03
N LYS A 104 -0.21 22.07 -0.68
CA LYS A 104 -0.65 21.46 -1.95
C LYS A 104 -1.87 20.55 -1.72
N ALA A 105 -2.86 20.63 -2.61
CA ALA A 105 -4.11 19.87 -2.49
C ALA A 105 -4.69 19.36 -3.83
N GLY A 106 -3.82 18.96 -4.77
CA GLY A 106 -4.26 18.54 -6.10
C GLY A 106 -5.09 19.62 -6.80
N SER A 107 -6.26 19.24 -7.33
CA SER A 107 -7.24 20.16 -7.94
C SER A 107 -8.19 20.82 -6.93
N SER A 108 -8.08 20.50 -5.64
CA SER A 108 -8.90 21.05 -4.57
C SER A 108 -8.29 22.34 -3.99
N LYS A 109 -9.14 23.13 -3.32
CA LYS A 109 -8.72 24.41 -2.72
C LYS A 109 -7.76 24.24 -1.53
N ASN A 110 -7.90 23.15 -0.79
CA ASN A 110 -7.07 22.78 0.36
C ASN A 110 -7.16 21.26 0.62
N PRO A 111 -6.29 20.69 1.47
CA PRO A 111 -6.29 19.27 1.78
C PRO A 111 -7.61 18.76 2.38
N PHE A 112 -8.31 19.56 3.19
CA PHE A 112 -9.63 19.20 3.73
C PHE A 112 -10.68 18.94 2.61
N ARG A 113 -10.74 19.81 1.61
CA ARG A 113 -11.62 19.65 0.44
C ARG A 113 -11.15 18.55 -0.49
N GLN A 114 -9.85 18.29 -0.56
CA GLN A 114 -9.31 17.14 -1.29
C GLN A 114 -9.84 15.83 -0.72
N ILE A 115 -9.66 15.63 0.59
CA ILE A 115 -10.08 14.39 1.24
C ILE A 115 -11.60 14.26 1.30
N GLU A 116 -12.35 15.37 1.44
CA GLU A 116 -13.82 15.37 1.30
C GLU A 116 -14.25 14.85 -0.08
N ALA A 117 -13.64 15.33 -1.15
CA ALA A 117 -13.96 14.90 -2.50
C ALA A 117 -13.54 13.44 -2.77
N GLN A 118 -12.46 12.95 -2.14
CA GLN A 118 -12.07 11.54 -2.18
C GLN A 118 -13.10 10.64 -1.48
N ARG A 119 -13.61 11.05 -0.31
CA ARG A 119 -14.69 10.33 0.38
C ARG A 119 -15.98 10.28 -0.43
N GLU A 120 -16.33 11.39 -1.09
CA GLU A 120 -17.49 11.41 -1.99
C GLU A 120 -17.29 10.42 -3.15
N ALA A 121 -16.08 10.32 -3.72
CA ALA A 121 -15.79 9.31 -4.74
C ALA A 121 -15.93 7.87 -4.20
N VAL A 122 -15.50 7.60 -2.96
CA VAL A 122 -15.75 6.30 -2.30
C VAL A 122 -17.25 6.04 -2.20
N TYR A 123 -18.04 7.01 -1.72
CA TYR A 123 -19.48 6.85 -1.59
C TYR A 123 -20.15 6.56 -2.95
N GLN A 124 -19.83 7.33 -3.98
CA GLN A 124 -20.36 7.14 -5.33
C GLN A 124 -20.00 5.75 -5.89
N MET A 125 -18.74 5.33 -5.69
CA MET A 125 -18.31 3.99 -6.05
C MET A 125 -19.14 2.91 -5.34
N LEU A 126 -19.33 3.00 -4.02
CA LEU A 126 -20.13 2.03 -3.27
C LEU A 126 -21.59 2.00 -3.77
N THR A 127 -22.20 3.15 -4.05
CA THR A 127 -23.57 3.20 -4.61
C THR A 127 -23.69 2.60 -6.01
N SER A 128 -22.58 2.55 -6.77
CA SER A 128 -22.55 1.89 -8.08
C SER A 128 -22.45 0.36 -8.02
N LEU A 129 -22.35 -0.21 -6.81
CA LEU A 129 -22.23 -1.66 -6.57
C LEU A 129 -23.48 -2.25 -5.88
N PRO A 130 -24.70 -2.08 -6.43
CA PRO A 130 -25.95 -2.47 -5.76
C PRO A 130 -26.11 -3.98 -5.54
N LEU A 131 -25.38 -4.80 -6.31
CA LEU A 131 -25.36 -6.26 -6.13
C LEU A 131 -24.45 -6.72 -4.98
N LEU A 132 -23.57 -5.83 -4.48
CA LEU A 132 -22.58 -6.14 -3.45
C LEU A 132 -22.88 -5.41 -2.13
N ILE A 133 -23.62 -4.30 -2.16
CA ILE A 133 -23.90 -3.46 -1.00
C ILE A 133 -25.40 -3.19 -0.92
N ASN A 134 -25.99 -3.48 0.23
CA ASN A 134 -27.41 -3.24 0.48
C ASN A 134 -27.69 -1.73 0.58
N GLU A 135 -28.68 -1.18 -0.12
CA GLU A 135 -29.03 0.25 -0.04
C GLU A 135 -29.36 0.73 1.38
N THR A 136 -29.84 -0.16 2.25
CA THR A 136 -30.09 0.15 3.68
C THR A 136 -28.80 0.38 4.47
N GLN A 137 -27.67 -0.12 3.98
CA GLN A 137 -26.33 0.18 4.49
C GLN A 137 -25.87 1.56 4.04
N LEU A 138 -26.36 2.04 2.89
CA LEU A 138 -26.02 3.33 2.26
C LEU A 138 -27.11 4.40 2.41
N PRO A 139 -27.31 5.03 3.59
CA PRO A 139 -28.20 6.16 3.72
C PRO A 139 -27.81 7.31 2.78
N LYS A 140 -28.80 8.16 2.47
CA LYS A 140 -28.75 9.29 1.51
C LYS A 140 -27.41 10.05 1.49
N PRO A 141 -27.02 10.59 0.31
CA PRO A 141 -25.70 11.17 0.07
C PRO A 141 -25.33 12.23 1.10
N PHE A 142 -24.02 12.48 1.21
CA PHE A 142 -23.44 13.63 1.89
C PHE A 142 -24.35 14.86 1.69
N VAL A 143 -25.12 15.21 2.72
CA VAL A 143 -25.69 16.55 2.76
C VAL A 143 -24.47 17.45 2.90
N GLN A 144 -24.14 18.19 1.84
CA GLN A 144 -23.06 19.19 1.77
C GLN A 144 -22.71 19.68 3.17
N HIS A 145 -21.49 19.41 3.62
CA HIS A 145 -20.97 20.03 4.83
C HIS A 145 -21.20 21.53 4.73
N ALA A 146 -21.67 22.09 5.83
CA ALA A 146 -22.33 23.37 5.92
C ALA A 146 -21.49 24.52 5.33
N GLY A 147 -21.64 24.75 4.03
CA GLY A 147 -21.50 26.06 3.40
C GLY A 147 -22.80 26.87 3.50
N ARG A 148 -23.74 26.52 4.39
CA ARG A 148 -25.00 27.25 4.56
C ARG A 148 -25.04 27.96 5.91
N ASN A 149 -24.76 29.25 5.82
CA ASN A 149 -25.34 30.35 6.59
C ASN A 149 -26.18 29.94 7.83
N LEU A 150 -25.64 30.28 9.00
CA LEU A 150 -26.24 30.24 10.34
C LEU A 150 -27.57 31.04 10.44
N LYS A 151 -28.67 30.58 9.84
CA LYS A 151 -30.02 31.16 10.07
C LYS A 151 -31.17 30.16 9.98
N SER A 152 -30.99 28.93 10.49
CA SER A 152 -32.12 27.99 10.65
C SER A 152 -32.14 27.40 12.05
N LYS A 153 -33.13 27.78 12.85
CA LYS A 153 -33.45 27.25 14.19
C LYS A 153 -34.20 25.91 14.15
N LYS A 154 -34.10 25.12 13.07
CA LYS A 154 -34.69 23.78 13.03
C LYS A 154 -33.61 22.73 13.24
N SER A 155 -33.70 22.08 14.40
CA SER A 155 -32.91 20.92 14.79
C SER A 155 -33.10 19.81 13.77
N ASN A 156 -32.07 19.53 12.97
CA ASN A 156 -32.05 18.34 12.15
C ASN A 156 -31.64 17.14 13.02
N LYS A 157 -32.65 16.53 13.65
CA LYS A 157 -32.60 15.16 14.13
C LYS A 157 -32.60 14.26 12.90
N HIS A 158 -31.42 13.82 12.47
CA HIS A 158 -31.15 12.56 11.76
C HIS A 158 -29.65 12.52 11.42
N PHE A 159 -28.86 11.93 12.30
CA PHE A 159 -27.43 11.66 12.09
C PHE A 159 -27.30 10.31 11.38
N TYR A 160 -26.94 10.32 10.10
CA TYR A 160 -26.61 9.11 9.35
C TYR A 160 -25.09 9.13 9.11
N HIS A 161 -24.36 8.34 9.90
CA HIS A 161 -22.91 8.31 9.92
C HIS A 161 -22.37 7.36 8.85
N PHE A 162 -22.03 7.89 7.68
CA PHE A 162 -20.85 7.44 6.97
C PHE A 162 -19.63 8.16 7.53
N GLU A 163 -19.11 7.67 8.64
CA GLU A 163 -17.77 8.03 9.06
C GLU A 163 -16.82 7.02 8.46
N VAL A 164 -16.57 7.14 7.16
CA VAL A 164 -15.26 6.73 6.61
C VAL A 164 -14.25 7.61 7.32
N PRO A 165 -13.48 7.12 8.32
CA PRO A 165 -12.47 7.95 8.96
C PRO A 165 -11.53 8.41 7.87
N ALA A 166 -11.42 9.72 7.71
CA ALA A 166 -10.54 10.31 6.74
C ALA A 166 -9.50 11.13 7.48
N ARG A 167 -8.25 10.90 7.13
CA ARG A 167 -7.11 11.51 7.81
C ARG A 167 -6.15 12.09 6.79
N VAL A 168 -5.70 13.30 7.07
CA VAL A 168 -4.47 13.81 6.47
C VAL A 168 -3.34 13.42 7.39
N VAL A 169 -2.41 12.63 6.86
CA VAL A 169 -1.22 12.18 7.58
C VAL A 169 -0.06 13.09 7.16
N LEU A 170 0.50 13.78 8.14
CA LEU A 170 1.61 14.71 7.93
C LEU A 170 2.95 14.02 8.14
N THR A 171 3.87 14.29 7.22
CA THR A 171 5.28 13.96 7.31
C THR A 171 6.14 15.20 7.42
N GLY A 172 7.39 15.03 7.85
CA GLY A 172 8.32 16.12 8.09
C GLY A 172 8.51 16.43 9.57
N GLU A 173 9.06 17.60 9.86
CA GLU A 173 9.32 18.04 11.22
C GLU A 173 8.01 18.42 11.92
N ARG A 174 7.78 17.86 13.11
CA ARG A 174 6.57 18.11 13.89
C ARG A 174 6.56 19.54 14.43
N PHE A 175 5.43 20.20 14.23
CA PHE A 175 5.14 21.50 14.85
C PHE A 175 3.72 21.52 15.43
N VAL A 176 3.47 22.52 16.27
CA VAL A 176 2.15 22.76 16.82
C VAL A 176 1.23 23.25 15.72
N ILE A 177 0.19 22.45 15.43
CA ILE A 177 -0.89 22.86 14.54
C ILE A 177 -1.90 23.62 15.40
N PRO A 178 -2.22 24.89 15.06
CA PRO A 178 -3.26 25.63 15.76
C PRO A 178 -4.57 24.85 15.78
N GLU A 179 -5.21 24.80 16.94
CA GLU A 179 -6.45 24.05 17.12
C GLU A 179 -7.53 24.64 16.18
N TYR A 180 -7.97 23.83 15.22
CA TYR A 180 -9.07 24.21 14.34
C TYR A 180 -10.39 23.93 15.04
N LYS A 181 -11.36 24.83 14.87
CA LYS A 181 -12.70 24.64 15.42
C LYS A 181 -13.38 23.48 14.70
N ARG A 182 -13.46 22.33 15.38
CA ARG A 182 -14.26 21.20 14.95
C ARG A 182 -15.74 21.59 15.05
N GLU A 183 -16.42 21.70 13.92
CA GLU A 183 -17.87 21.80 13.96
C GLU A 183 -18.46 20.47 14.46
N SER A 184 -19.56 20.51 15.21
CA SER A 184 -20.15 19.33 15.85
C SER A 184 -20.50 18.18 14.89
N ASN A 185 -20.63 18.49 13.60
CA ASN A 185 -20.96 17.59 12.48
C ASN A 185 -19.71 17.10 11.69
N GLN A 186 -18.49 17.54 12.00
CA GLN A 186 -17.27 17.24 11.24
C GLN A 186 -16.35 16.22 11.95
N ARG A 187 -16.90 15.19 12.59
CA ARG A 187 -16.13 14.15 13.33
C ARG A 187 -15.35 13.16 12.46
N TRP A 188 -15.63 13.16 11.16
CA TRP A 188 -15.05 12.24 10.20
C TRP A 188 -13.60 12.59 9.79
N PHE A 189 -13.16 13.82 10.02
CA PHE A 189 -11.87 14.37 9.58
C PHE A 189 -10.93 14.58 10.76
N ASP A 190 -9.66 14.24 10.58
CA ASP A 190 -8.60 14.60 11.51
C ASP A 190 -7.27 14.75 10.79
N ILE A 191 -6.33 15.42 11.44
CA ILE A 191 -4.96 15.57 10.98
C ILE A 191 -4.08 14.87 12.01
N ILE A 192 -3.25 13.94 11.56
CA ILE A 192 -2.32 13.22 12.42
C ILE A 192 -0.91 13.33 11.85
N TRP A 193 0.07 13.25 12.74
CA TRP A 193 1.47 13.09 12.36
C TRP A 193 1.79 11.62 12.11
N MET A 194 2.78 11.38 11.26
CA MET A 194 3.28 10.04 10.94
C MET A 194 3.59 9.20 12.20
N GLU A 195 4.24 9.79 13.21
CA GLU A 195 4.54 9.14 14.50
C GLU A 195 3.29 8.72 15.30
N GLU A 196 2.12 9.30 15.02
CA GLU A 196 0.85 8.99 15.68
C GLU A 196 0.13 7.80 15.01
N CYS A 197 0.57 7.38 13.82
CA CYS A 197 -0.01 6.27 13.07
C CYS A 197 -0.12 4.95 13.88
N PRO A 198 0.89 4.52 14.68
CA PRO A 198 0.78 3.29 15.46
C PRO A 198 -0.29 3.33 16.54
N GLN A 199 -0.53 4.50 17.15
CA GLN A 199 -1.60 4.66 18.12
C GLN A 199 -2.95 4.76 17.42
N PHE A 200 -3.00 5.47 16.29
CA PHE A 200 -4.18 5.54 15.44
C PHE A 200 -4.68 4.15 15.04
N THR A 201 -3.82 3.26 14.53
CA THR A 201 -4.25 1.93 14.07
C THR A 201 -4.81 1.06 15.19
N LYS A 202 -4.30 1.19 16.43
CA LYS A 202 -4.84 0.50 17.62
C LYS A 202 -6.24 0.99 18.01
N THR A 203 -6.53 2.24 17.70
CA THR A 203 -7.83 2.87 17.95
C THR A 203 -8.73 2.91 16.72
N LEU A 204 -8.30 2.27 15.61
CA LEU A 204 -9.02 2.31 14.35
C LEU A 204 -10.34 1.56 14.50
N SER A 205 -11.42 2.33 14.50
CA SER A 205 -12.79 1.82 14.46
C SER A 205 -13.50 2.35 13.23
N PHE A 206 -14.22 1.48 12.54
CA PHE A 206 -15.13 1.87 11.48
C PHE A 206 -16.54 1.98 12.06
N ASN A 207 -17.26 3.03 11.69
CA ASN A 207 -18.64 3.19 12.15
C ASN A 207 -19.57 2.23 11.40
N LYS A 208 -20.61 1.76 12.11
CA LYS A 208 -21.67 0.92 11.56
C LYS A 208 -22.33 1.63 10.37
N GLY A 209 -22.16 1.09 9.17
CA GLY A 209 -22.69 1.70 7.95
C GLY A 209 -22.46 0.83 6.73
N VAL A 210 -21.21 0.52 6.39
CA VAL A 210 -20.88 -0.45 5.31
C VAL A 210 -20.37 -1.74 5.93
N THR A 211 -20.96 -2.87 5.54
CA THR A 211 -20.41 -4.19 5.87
C THR A 211 -20.02 -4.88 4.58
N LEU A 212 -18.71 -5.11 4.41
CA LEU A 212 -18.16 -5.75 3.22
C LEU A 212 -17.65 -7.14 3.61
N SER A 213 -18.20 -8.21 3.04
CA SER A 213 -17.57 -9.52 3.27
C SER A 213 -16.17 -9.54 2.67
N GLN A 214 -15.31 -10.43 3.18
CA GLN A 214 -13.97 -10.63 2.61
C GLN A 214 -14.02 -10.90 1.09
N ASP A 215 -15.00 -11.67 0.62
CA ASP A 215 -15.16 -11.96 -0.81
C ASP A 215 -15.48 -10.71 -1.63
N VAL A 216 -16.34 -9.82 -1.11
CA VAL A 216 -16.64 -8.53 -1.75
C VAL A 216 -15.38 -7.68 -1.83
N ILE A 217 -14.61 -7.59 -0.74
CA ILE A 217 -13.35 -6.84 -0.71
C ILE A 217 -12.37 -7.39 -1.77
N ARG A 218 -12.19 -8.71 -1.85
CA ARG A 218 -11.31 -9.32 -2.87
C ARG A 218 -11.79 -9.03 -4.29
N VAL A 219 -13.09 -9.14 -4.55
CA VAL A 219 -13.67 -8.79 -5.86
C VAL A 219 -13.42 -7.33 -6.22
N MET A 220 -13.55 -6.41 -5.26
CA MET A 220 -13.24 -4.99 -5.48
C MET A 220 -11.76 -4.80 -5.83
N ILE A 221 -10.85 -5.40 -5.06
CA ILE A 221 -9.40 -5.29 -5.29
C ILE A 221 -9.02 -5.82 -6.67
N GLU A 222 -9.48 -7.03 -7.03
CA GLU A 222 -9.08 -7.71 -8.25
C GLU A 222 -9.77 -7.17 -9.51
N LYS A 223 -11.09 -6.92 -9.44
CA LYS A 223 -11.89 -6.60 -10.63
C LYS A 223 -12.13 -5.12 -10.80
N LEU A 224 -12.39 -4.40 -9.70
CA LEU A 224 -12.69 -2.96 -9.75
C LEU A 224 -11.40 -2.15 -9.79
N PHE A 225 -10.48 -2.38 -8.85
CA PHE A 225 -9.24 -1.61 -8.76
C PHE A 225 -8.08 -2.23 -9.56
N LYS A 226 -8.17 -3.52 -9.91
CA LYS A 226 -7.13 -4.27 -10.63
C LYS A 226 -5.76 -4.17 -9.96
N MET A 227 -5.74 -4.21 -8.63
CA MET A 227 -4.53 -4.07 -7.83
C MET A 227 -3.86 -5.42 -7.60
N SER A 228 -2.55 -5.39 -7.38
CA SER A 228 -1.75 -6.58 -7.07
C SER A 228 -1.27 -6.53 -5.61
N PRO A 229 -1.07 -7.68 -4.96
CA PRO A 229 -0.42 -7.71 -3.65
C PRO A 229 0.93 -6.98 -3.65
N TRP A 230 1.20 -6.25 -2.58
CA TRP A 230 2.43 -5.48 -2.40
C TRP A 230 3.41 -6.24 -1.51
N ILE A 231 4.02 -7.28 -2.08
CA ILE A 231 4.89 -8.24 -1.40
C ILE A 231 6.16 -7.55 -0.89
N GLU A 232 6.68 -6.60 -1.66
CA GLU A 232 7.85 -5.78 -1.35
C GLU A 232 7.64 -4.99 -0.06
N LEU A 233 6.48 -4.34 0.08
CA LEU A 233 6.09 -3.64 1.31
C LEU A 233 5.95 -4.60 2.49
N GLU A 234 5.24 -5.72 2.27
CA GLU A 234 5.02 -6.71 3.34
C GLU A 234 6.34 -7.24 3.92
N SER A 235 7.40 -7.32 3.11
CA SER A 235 8.72 -7.81 3.54
C SER A 235 9.41 -6.92 4.58
N LEU A 236 8.98 -5.66 4.71
CA LEU A 236 9.54 -4.70 5.66
C LEU A 236 9.01 -4.86 7.09
N TYR A 237 7.96 -5.66 7.29
CA TYR A 237 7.36 -5.90 8.61
C TYR A 237 6.94 -7.35 8.86
N ARG A 238 6.84 -8.18 7.81
CA ARG A 238 6.72 -9.63 7.95
C ARG A 238 8.11 -10.23 7.91
N LYS A 239 8.42 -11.14 8.83
CA LYS A 239 9.62 -11.99 8.71
C LYS A 239 9.35 -13.04 7.63
N PRO A 240 9.98 -12.98 6.44
CA PRO A 240 9.86 -14.05 5.47
C PRO A 240 10.41 -15.34 6.04
N TYR A 241 9.83 -16.47 5.66
CA TYR A 241 10.40 -17.79 5.99
C TYR A 241 11.50 -18.22 5.01
N GLY A 242 11.74 -17.41 3.98
CA GLY A 242 12.85 -17.54 3.05
C GLY A 242 12.67 -16.62 1.85
N TYR A 243 13.61 -16.71 0.91
CA TYR A 243 13.62 -15.90 -0.29
C TYR A 243 13.85 -16.78 -1.52
N LEU A 244 13.38 -16.33 -2.68
CA LEU A 244 13.77 -16.86 -3.98
C LEU A 244 14.62 -15.82 -4.70
N ALA A 245 15.88 -16.12 -4.94
CA ALA A 245 16.72 -15.35 -5.87
C ALA A 245 16.77 -16.10 -7.20
N GLY A 246 16.68 -15.43 -8.35
CA GLY A 246 16.62 -16.17 -9.62
C GLY A 246 16.76 -15.32 -10.86
N ASP A 247 16.94 -15.97 -12.00
CA ASP A 247 17.23 -15.34 -13.30
C ASP A 247 16.03 -14.57 -13.89
N THR A 248 14.83 -14.79 -13.36
CA THR A 248 13.62 -14.06 -13.73
C THR A 248 13.25 -12.96 -12.75
N LEU A 249 14.05 -12.71 -11.71
CA LEU A 249 13.77 -11.75 -10.65
C LEU A 249 14.87 -10.68 -10.62
N SER A 250 14.49 -9.40 -10.50
CA SER A 250 15.44 -8.30 -10.36
C SER A 250 16.08 -8.23 -8.97
N SER A 251 15.41 -8.78 -7.95
CA SER A 251 15.88 -8.88 -6.57
C SER A 251 15.31 -10.15 -5.91
N PRO A 252 15.89 -10.64 -4.80
CA PRO A 252 15.36 -11.79 -4.09
C PRO A 252 13.91 -11.57 -3.64
N LEU A 253 12.99 -12.43 -4.08
CA LEU A 253 11.58 -12.34 -3.72
C LEU A 253 11.35 -12.95 -2.33
N PRO A 254 10.83 -12.19 -1.35
CA PRO A 254 10.54 -12.71 -0.03
C PRO A 254 9.31 -13.63 -0.03
N LEU A 255 9.42 -14.76 0.66
CA LEU A 255 8.32 -15.70 0.84
C LEU A 255 7.56 -15.35 2.12
N LEU A 256 6.45 -14.63 1.94
CA LEU A 256 5.67 -14.03 3.03
C LEU A 256 4.34 -14.74 3.27
N LEU A 257 3.74 -15.29 2.21
CA LEU A 257 2.47 -15.99 2.29
C LEU A 257 2.71 -17.47 2.60
N SER A 258 1.82 -18.08 3.37
CA SER A 258 1.88 -19.50 3.71
C SER A 258 1.85 -20.43 2.48
N SER A 259 1.36 -19.92 1.34
CA SER A 259 1.38 -20.59 0.05
C SER A 259 1.57 -19.57 -1.06
N MET A 260 2.64 -19.69 -1.84
CA MET A 260 2.93 -18.86 -3.01
C MET A 260 2.96 -19.72 -4.27
N SER A 261 2.11 -19.37 -5.24
CA SER A 261 2.02 -20.06 -6.52
C SER A 261 2.98 -19.44 -7.55
N LEU A 262 3.63 -20.29 -8.34
CA LEU A 262 4.60 -19.91 -9.36
C LEU A 262 4.13 -20.35 -10.74
N GLY A 263 4.26 -19.48 -11.75
CA GLY A 263 3.96 -19.82 -13.14
C GLY A 263 3.80 -18.60 -14.05
N ARG A 264 3.45 -18.85 -15.32
CA ARG A 264 3.27 -17.78 -16.33
C ARG A 264 1.95 -17.02 -16.26
N ARG A 265 0.99 -17.48 -15.46
CA ARG A 265 -0.28 -16.76 -15.26
C ARG A 265 -0.01 -15.46 -14.49
N SER A 266 -0.64 -14.37 -14.92
CA SER A 266 -0.43 -13.03 -14.35
C SER A 266 -1.05 -12.86 -12.96
N ASP A 267 -1.99 -13.73 -12.58
CA ASP A 267 -2.70 -13.72 -11.30
C ASP A 267 -2.03 -14.58 -10.21
N LEU A 268 -0.83 -15.12 -10.46
CA LEU A 268 -0.09 -15.91 -9.48
C LEU A 268 0.82 -15.04 -8.62
N ALA A 269 1.14 -15.53 -7.42
CA ALA A 269 1.98 -14.81 -6.46
C ALA A 269 3.39 -14.55 -6.99
N VAL A 270 3.95 -15.50 -7.75
CA VAL A 270 5.24 -15.36 -8.44
C VAL A 270 5.00 -15.49 -9.94
N ARG A 271 4.93 -14.34 -10.61
CA ARG A 271 4.75 -14.25 -12.06
C ARG A 271 6.09 -14.51 -12.76
N ILE A 272 6.11 -15.55 -13.58
CA ILE A 272 7.23 -15.87 -14.46
C ILE A 272 6.96 -15.25 -15.84
N PRO A 273 7.96 -14.59 -16.48
CA PRO A 273 7.79 -13.98 -17.78
C PRO A 273 7.23 -14.94 -18.85
N ALA A 274 6.38 -14.43 -19.73
CA ALA A 274 5.65 -15.27 -20.70
C ALA A 274 6.57 -15.96 -21.71
N GLU A 275 7.77 -15.41 -21.90
CA GLU A 275 8.83 -15.86 -22.79
C GLU A 275 9.46 -17.17 -22.30
N ARG A 276 9.32 -17.52 -21.01
CA ARG A 276 9.80 -18.79 -20.44
C ARG A 276 8.86 -19.94 -20.80
N LYS A 277 8.83 -20.35 -22.07
CA LYS A 277 7.81 -21.26 -22.62
C LYS A 277 7.81 -22.65 -21.98
N HIS A 278 8.90 -23.07 -21.34
CA HIS A 278 8.93 -24.36 -20.63
C HIS A 278 8.21 -24.32 -19.29
N VAL A 279 7.87 -23.14 -18.78
CA VAL A 279 7.14 -22.99 -17.53
C VAL A 279 5.62 -23.11 -17.80
N SER A 280 4.91 -23.97 -17.07
CA SER A 280 3.46 -24.04 -17.14
C SER A 280 2.78 -22.76 -16.62
N ARG A 281 1.53 -22.54 -17.04
CA ARG A 281 0.71 -21.40 -16.58
C ARG A 281 0.61 -21.34 -15.06
N ARG A 282 0.31 -22.48 -14.43
CA ARG A 282 0.48 -22.75 -13.00
C ARG A 282 1.44 -23.93 -12.91
N HIS A 283 2.63 -23.72 -12.37
CA HIS A 283 3.72 -24.69 -12.46
C HIS A 283 3.98 -25.38 -11.14
N ALA A 284 4.18 -24.60 -10.08
CA ALA A 284 4.52 -25.09 -8.77
C ALA A 284 3.92 -24.19 -7.69
N THR A 285 3.91 -24.68 -6.47
CA THR A 285 3.55 -23.91 -5.28
C THR A 285 4.62 -24.14 -4.22
N ILE A 286 5.07 -23.06 -3.57
CA ILE A 286 5.89 -23.16 -2.35
C ILE A 286 5.01 -22.87 -1.15
N ARG A 287 5.09 -23.71 -0.12
CA ARG A 287 4.30 -23.58 1.10
C ARG A 287 5.19 -23.56 2.32
N GLN A 288 4.83 -22.72 3.29
CA GLN A 288 5.39 -22.79 4.62
C GLN A 288 4.76 -23.95 5.39
N THR A 289 5.58 -24.78 6.00
CA THR A 289 5.17 -25.87 6.90
C THR A 289 5.91 -25.74 8.23
N PRO A 290 5.48 -26.44 9.30
CA PRO A 290 6.24 -26.50 10.55
C PRO A 290 7.69 -27.01 10.38
N HIS A 291 7.99 -27.72 9.30
CA HIS A 291 9.31 -28.29 9.02
C HIS A 291 10.16 -27.42 8.08
N GLY A 292 9.62 -26.29 7.58
CA GLY A 292 10.29 -25.42 6.62
C GLY A 292 9.48 -25.23 5.33
N ALA A 293 10.12 -24.66 4.31
CA ALA A 293 9.50 -24.43 3.01
C ALA A 293 9.43 -25.73 2.21
N VAL A 294 8.26 -26.04 1.65
CA VAL A 294 8.04 -27.20 0.77
C VAL A 294 7.63 -26.71 -0.60
N ILE A 295 8.34 -27.13 -1.64
CA ILE A 295 7.91 -26.94 -3.03
C ILE A 295 7.09 -28.14 -3.50
N ARG A 296 6.01 -27.88 -4.23
CA ARG A 296 5.17 -28.88 -4.87
C ARG A 296 4.98 -28.56 -6.34
N ASP A 297 5.15 -29.55 -7.20
CA ASP A 297 4.78 -29.45 -8.61
C ASP A 297 3.24 -29.46 -8.75
N GLU A 298 2.65 -28.62 -9.60
CA GLU A 298 1.19 -28.54 -9.80
C GLU A 298 0.76 -29.29 -11.08
N GLY A 299 1.43 -30.40 -11.39
CA GLY A 299 1.17 -31.19 -12.59
C GLY A 299 1.76 -30.54 -13.85
N SER A 300 2.93 -29.92 -13.72
CA SER A 300 3.55 -29.17 -14.80
C SER A 300 3.91 -30.04 -16.01
N THR A 301 3.95 -29.44 -17.20
CA THR A 301 4.22 -30.17 -18.45
C THR A 301 5.64 -30.70 -18.51
N ASN A 302 6.61 -29.90 -18.07
CA ASN A 302 8.04 -30.21 -18.18
C ASN A 302 8.67 -30.68 -16.87
N GLY A 303 7.98 -30.48 -15.74
CA GLY A 303 8.44 -30.86 -14.42
C GLY A 303 9.11 -29.74 -13.63
N THR A 304 9.12 -29.94 -12.32
CA THR A 304 9.89 -29.17 -11.35
C THR A 304 11.11 -29.99 -10.93
N TRP A 305 12.27 -29.34 -10.83
CA TRP A 305 13.53 -29.97 -10.43
C TRP A 305 14.11 -29.24 -9.21
N VAL A 306 14.64 -30.00 -8.26
CA VAL A 306 15.35 -29.46 -7.09
C VAL A 306 16.73 -30.11 -7.05
N ASN A 307 17.78 -29.31 -7.07
CA ASN A 307 19.19 -29.76 -7.13
C ASN A 307 19.44 -30.79 -8.25
N GLY A 308 18.85 -30.55 -9.43
CA GLY A 308 18.96 -31.45 -10.58
C GLY A 308 18.12 -32.73 -10.49
N VAL A 309 17.38 -32.95 -9.40
CA VAL A 309 16.49 -34.11 -9.23
C VAL A 309 15.05 -33.72 -9.56
N ARG A 310 14.42 -34.46 -10.47
CA ARG A 310 13.02 -34.21 -10.85
C ARG A 310 12.08 -34.64 -9.74
N LEU A 311 11.14 -33.76 -9.38
CA LEU A 311 10.02 -34.16 -8.54
C LEU A 311 9.11 -35.14 -9.30
N LYS A 312 8.49 -36.07 -8.55
CA LYS A 312 7.36 -36.84 -9.09
C LYS A 312 6.27 -35.86 -9.55
N LYS A 313 5.48 -36.23 -10.56
CA LYS A 313 4.34 -35.41 -10.98
C LYS A 313 3.41 -35.18 -9.78
N GLU A 314 3.06 -33.91 -9.53
CA GLU A 314 2.32 -33.49 -8.33
C GLU A 314 3.00 -33.78 -6.98
N GLY A 315 4.25 -34.21 -7.02
CA GLY A 315 5.09 -34.49 -5.86
C GLY A 315 5.64 -33.22 -5.22
N GLN A 316 6.18 -33.40 -4.02
CA GLN A 316 6.70 -32.31 -3.20
C GLN A 316 8.07 -32.64 -2.62
N CYS A 317 8.82 -31.61 -2.26
CA CYS A 317 10.15 -31.69 -1.68
C CYS A 317 10.33 -30.58 -0.64
N LEU A 318 10.93 -30.91 0.50
CA LEU A 318 11.36 -29.92 1.48
C LEU A 318 12.59 -29.19 0.92
N LEU A 319 12.56 -27.86 0.95
CA LEU A 319 13.66 -27.02 0.49
C LEU A 319 14.61 -26.72 1.64
N HIS A 320 15.91 -26.84 1.35
CA HIS A 320 17.02 -26.45 2.20
C HIS A 320 17.70 -25.19 1.66
N HIS A 321 18.37 -24.44 2.54
CA HIS A 321 19.12 -23.25 2.14
C HIS A 321 20.08 -23.58 0.98
N GLU A 322 20.11 -22.69 -0.02
CA GLU A 322 20.85 -22.80 -1.29
C GLU A 322 20.33 -23.86 -2.29
N ASP A 323 19.19 -24.49 -2.03
CA ASP A 323 18.58 -25.39 -3.01
C ASP A 323 18.28 -24.67 -4.32
N THR A 324 18.74 -25.27 -5.43
CA THR A 324 18.48 -24.80 -6.78
C THR A 324 17.18 -25.41 -7.30
N ILE A 325 16.21 -24.56 -7.62
CA ILE A 325 14.90 -24.92 -8.15
C ILE A 325 14.87 -24.55 -9.63
N VAL A 326 14.58 -25.53 -10.50
CA VAL A 326 14.36 -25.29 -11.93
C VAL A 326 12.94 -25.66 -12.32
N LEU A 327 12.21 -24.69 -12.87
CA LEU A 327 10.89 -24.90 -13.47
C LEU A 327 11.05 -25.05 -14.98
N GLY A 328 10.76 -26.23 -15.52
CA GLY A 328 10.93 -26.51 -16.94
C GLY A 328 11.74 -27.79 -17.22
N LYS A 329 12.64 -27.73 -18.21
CA LYS A 329 13.45 -28.88 -18.64
C LYS A 329 14.90 -28.72 -18.20
N LEU A 330 15.46 -29.67 -17.46
CA LEU A 330 16.87 -29.59 -17.05
C LEU A 330 17.87 -29.69 -18.23
N ASP A 331 17.46 -30.33 -19.34
CA ASP A 331 18.39 -30.98 -20.28
C ASP A 331 18.29 -30.47 -21.72
N THR A 332 18.26 -29.17 -21.92
CA THR A 332 18.30 -28.61 -23.28
C THR A 332 19.23 -27.42 -23.31
N GLY A 333 20.10 -27.32 -24.32
CA GLY A 333 21.00 -26.17 -24.57
C GLY A 333 20.30 -24.82 -24.81
N ASN A 334 19.03 -24.69 -24.41
CA ASN A 334 18.22 -23.50 -24.40
C ASN A 334 17.58 -23.28 -23.01
N SER A 335 18.43 -23.19 -21.98
CA SER A 335 18.05 -22.92 -20.58
C SER A 335 17.26 -21.62 -20.40
N ALA A 336 17.36 -20.70 -21.37
CA ALA A 336 16.61 -19.43 -21.40
C ALA A 336 15.08 -19.61 -21.40
N GLN A 337 14.56 -20.80 -21.70
CA GLN A 337 13.12 -21.09 -21.70
C GLN A 337 12.60 -21.59 -20.33
N ASN A 338 13.49 -21.92 -19.39
CA ASN A 338 13.17 -22.34 -18.03
C ASN A 338 13.13 -21.13 -17.09
N ALA A 339 12.75 -21.33 -15.83
CA ALA A 339 13.02 -20.37 -14.76
C ALA A 339 13.85 -21.07 -13.67
N THR A 340 14.90 -20.40 -13.20
CA THR A 340 15.81 -20.94 -12.19
C THR A 340 15.82 -20.05 -10.97
N PHE A 341 15.64 -20.65 -9.81
CA PHE A 341 15.66 -19.99 -8.52
C PHE A 341 16.63 -20.69 -7.58
N THR A 342 17.19 -19.94 -6.65
CA THR A 342 17.89 -20.43 -5.47
C THR A 342 17.02 -20.09 -4.27
N TYR A 343 16.69 -21.09 -3.46
CA TYR A 343 15.98 -20.88 -2.21
C TYR A 343 16.97 -20.46 -1.11
N LEU A 344 16.76 -19.29 -0.54
CA LEU A 344 17.55 -18.81 0.59
C LEU A 344 16.67 -18.88 1.83
N GLN A 345 16.92 -19.86 2.70
CA GLN A 345 16.25 -19.91 3.99
C GLN A 345 16.52 -18.62 4.76
N HIS A 346 15.49 -18.02 5.35
CA HIS A 346 15.68 -16.92 6.27
C HIS A 346 16.34 -17.48 7.54
N LEU A 347 17.66 -17.30 7.64
CA LEU A 347 18.38 -17.66 8.84
C LEU A 347 17.90 -16.75 9.95
N ASN A 348 17.31 -17.31 11.01
CA ASN A 348 17.24 -16.62 12.29
C ASN A 348 18.68 -16.54 12.83
N SER A 349 19.53 -15.72 12.22
CA SER A 349 20.73 -15.30 12.89
C SER A 349 20.28 -14.55 14.14
N LEU A 350 20.83 -14.96 15.28
CA LEU A 350 20.87 -14.17 16.51
C LEU A 350 21.75 -12.93 16.29
N GLN A 351 21.38 -12.11 15.32
CA GLN A 351 21.76 -10.71 15.25
C GLN A 351 20.46 -9.97 14.96
N PRO A 352 20.00 -9.07 15.84
CA PRO A 352 18.98 -8.13 15.42
C PRO A 352 19.49 -7.52 14.13
N MET A 353 18.69 -7.64 13.07
CA MET A 353 18.88 -6.80 11.92
C MET A 353 18.72 -5.39 12.48
N ASN A 354 19.84 -4.70 12.71
CA ASN A 354 19.82 -3.27 12.95
C ASN A 354 19.24 -2.68 11.66
N LEU A 355 17.91 -2.57 11.62
CA LEU A 355 17.29 -1.46 10.92
C LEU A 355 18.05 -0.23 11.40
N PRO A 356 18.51 0.66 10.51
CA PRO A 356 19.13 1.90 10.96
C PRO A 356 18.18 2.52 11.99
N GLU A 357 18.67 2.65 13.22
CA GLU A 357 18.00 3.50 14.19
C GLU A 357 17.90 4.87 13.52
N PHE A 358 16.74 5.49 13.69
CA PHE A 358 16.34 6.76 13.09
C PHE A 358 17.21 7.91 13.63
N GLU A 359 18.52 7.87 13.40
CA GLU A 359 19.45 8.96 13.66
C GLU A 359 20.48 9.00 12.52
N GLU A 360 20.68 10.22 12.00
CA GLU A 360 21.63 10.60 10.95
C GLU A 360 21.19 10.40 9.48
N THR A 361 20.09 11.07 9.12
CA THR A 361 20.07 11.84 7.85
C THR A 361 19.95 13.32 8.17
N VAL A 362 20.96 13.82 8.90
CA VAL A 362 21.33 15.23 8.87
C VAL A 362 22.64 15.30 8.09
N SER A 363 22.70 16.25 7.16
CA SER A 363 23.87 16.59 6.33
C SER A 363 24.06 15.75 5.05
N PHE A 364 23.50 16.26 3.96
CA PHE A 364 24.20 16.42 2.67
C PHE A 364 23.24 17.23 1.76
N THR A 365 23.15 18.54 1.96
CA THR A 365 23.69 19.48 0.96
C THR A 365 24.00 20.83 1.60
N ALA A 366 25.16 20.93 2.26
CA ALA A 366 25.91 22.17 2.25
C ALA A 366 26.84 22.08 1.05
N ILE A 367 26.46 22.71 -0.06
CA ILE A 367 27.42 23.06 -1.11
C ILE A 367 28.34 24.09 -0.45
N GLN A 368 29.54 23.66 -0.04
CA GLN A 368 30.65 24.54 0.25
C GLN A 368 30.95 25.34 -1.02
N PHE A 369 30.61 26.63 -1.00
CA PHE A 369 31.38 27.59 -1.77
C PHE A 369 32.61 27.89 -0.94
N ASP A 370 33.73 27.25 -1.30
CA ASP A 370 35.04 27.68 -0.82
C ASP A 370 35.28 29.11 -1.30
N SER A 371 35.43 29.97 -0.30
CA SER A 371 36.10 31.25 -0.41
C SER A 371 37.60 30.97 -0.35
N ASP A 372 38.36 31.75 -1.11
CA ASP A 372 39.82 31.92 -1.05
C ASP A 372 40.67 30.97 -1.91
N VAL A 373 40.84 31.36 -3.19
CA VAL A 373 42.18 31.44 -3.77
C VAL A 373 42.44 32.91 -4.11
N MET A 374 43.51 33.40 -3.50
CA MET A 374 43.99 34.77 -3.47
C MET A 374 44.49 35.29 -4.84
N ASP A 375 44.34 36.61 -4.96
CA ASP A 375 45.33 37.59 -5.43
C ASP A 375 45.88 37.60 -6.86
N GLU A 376 45.85 38.83 -7.38
CA GLU A 376 46.82 39.49 -8.28
C GLU A 376 46.94 38.96 -9.71
N GLU A 377 46.43 39.73 -10.68
CA GLU A 377 47.25 40.71 -11.43
C GLU A 377 46.44 41.41 -12.55
N LYS A 378 46.48 42.74 -12.50
CA LYS A 378 46.72 43.70 -13.60
C LYS A 378 45.82 43.72 -14.87
N GLN A 379 45.34 44.95 -15.12
CA GLN A 379 45.42 45.71 -16.38
C GLN A 379 44.85 45.06 -17.66
N ASP A 380 43.74 45.60 -18.18
CA ASP A 380 43.75 46.62 -19.24
C ASP A 380 42.34 46.81 -19.84
N GLU A 381 42.07 48.08 -20.19
CA GLU A 381 40.98 48.67 -21.00
C GLU A 381 39.54 48.78 -20.46
#